data_AF-A0A444UX71-F1
#
_entry.id   AF-A0A444UX71-F1
#
_cell.length_a   1.000
_cell.length_b   1.000
_cell.length_c   1.000
_cell.angle_alpha   90.00
_cell.angle_beta   90.00
_cell.angle_gamma   90.00
#
_symmetry.space_group_name_H-M   'P 1'
#
loop_
_entity.id
_entity.type
_entity.pdbx_description
1 polymer ?
#
loop_
_entity_poly.entity_id
_entity_poly.type
_entity_poly.pdbx_seq_one_letter_code
_entity_poly.pdbx_strand_id
1 'polypeptide(L)'
;MAEENDFTVAGPLETPVVENEVQSLPHAYSCTLTPELVAKAREELQEKPEWRLRDVQALRDMVLKDCPNLRTRLDDGFLLRFLRARKFDYDKALQLLVNYHASRRSWPEVFHNLRPSTIKHVLDSGFLTVLPHPDPDGRLVLCLRPGIPSTVT
;
A
#
# COMPACT_ATOMS: atom_id res chain seq x y z
N MET A 1 -18.52 -71.42 24.56
CA MET A 1 -19.13 -70.46 23.62
C MET A 1 -19.03 -69.10 24.26
N ALA A 2 -17.97 -68.38 23.94
CA ALA A 2 -17.71 -67.01 24.38
C ALA A 2 -17.81 -66.15 23.11
N GLU A 3 -18.68 -65.15 23.11
CA GLU A 3 -18.78 -64.18 22.02
C GLU A 3 -17.96 -62.94 22.39
N GLU A 4 -17.07 -62.58 21.47
CA GLU A 4 -16.06 -61.54 21.58
C GLU A 4 -16.65 -60.14 21.45
N ASN A 5 -15.94 -59.22 22.10
CA ASN A 5 -16.20 -57.79 22.15
C ASN A 5 -15.12 -57.10 21.29
N ASP A 6 -15.48 -56.47 20.18
CA ASP A 6 -14.62 -55.49 19.49
C ASP A 6 -15.49 -54.53 18.66
N PHE A 7 -15.61 -53.27 19.10
CA PHE A 7 -16.07 -52.20 18.23
C PHE A 7 -15.14 -51.01 18.38
N THR A 8 -14.43 -50.78 17.29
CA THR A 8 -13.27 -49.93 17.12
C THR A 8 -13.59 -48.44 17.27
N VAL A 9 -12.64 -47.73 17.87
CA VAL A 9 -12.52 -46.27 18.01
C VAL A 9 -12.77 -45.52 16.69
N ALA A 10 -13.69 -44.55 16.70
CA ALA A 10 -13.77 -43.49 15.71
C ALA A 10 -13.30 -42.17 16.35
N GLY A 11 -12.05 -41.79 16.09
CA GLY A 11 -11.50 -40.49 16.44
C GLY A 11 -12.02 -39.37 15.52
N PRO A 12 -11.94 -38.09 15.93
CA PRO A 12 -12.45 -36.98 15.14
C PRO A 12 -11.67 -36.80 13.83
N LEU A 13 -12.42 -36.45 12.79
CA LEU A 13 -11.97 -36.11 11.44
C LEU A 13 -10.82 -35.07 11.48
N GLU A 14 -9.59 -35.48 11.12
CA GLU A 14 -8.51 -34.55 10.82
C GLU A 14 -8.83 -33.83 9.49
N THR A 15 -9.12 -32.54 9.56
CA THR A 15 -9.05 -31.66 8.40
C THR A 15 -7.58 -31.30 8.16
N PRO A 16 -7.07 -31.36 6.92
CA PRO A 16 -5.67 -31.07 6.67
C PRO A 16 -5.41 -29.59 6.98
N VAL A 17 -4.52 -29.36 7.94
CA VAL A 17 -3.89 -28.07 8.19
C VAL A 17 -3.17 -27.70 6.90
N VAL A 18 -3.75 -26.77 6.14
CA VAL A 18 -3.04 -26.12 5.05
C VAL A 18 -1.99 -25.26 5.72
N GLU A 19 -0.79 -25.82 5.83
CA GLU A 19 0.44 -25.10 6.09
C GLU A 19 0.54 -24.02 5.01
N ASN A 20 0.08 -22.81 5.36
CA ASN A 20 0.23 -21.67 4.49
C ASN A 20 1.72 -21.35 4.47
N GLU A 21 2.36 -21.87 3.44
CA GLU A 21 3.69 -21.52 2.97
C GLU A 21 3.91 -20.03 3.20
N VAL A 22 4.94 -19.71 3.99
CA VAL A 22 5.42 -18.35 4.16
C VAL A 22 5.83 -17.87 2.78
N GLN A 23 4.91 -17.16 2.11
CA GLN A 23 5.16 -16.54 0.81
C GLN A 23 6.42 -15.68 0.96
N SER A 24 7.49 -16.11 0.32
CA SER A 24 8.78 -15.43 0.30
C SER A 24 8.56 -13.95 -0.01
N LEU A 25 8.95 -13.07 0.93
CA LEU A 25 8.78 -11.62 0.86
C LEU A 25 9.20 -11.08 -0.52
N PRO A 26 8.27 -10.66 -1.39
CA PRO A 26 8.65 -10.23 -2.71
C PRO A 26 8.97 -8.73 -2.65
N HIS A 27 10.23 -8.43 -2.99
CA HIS A 27 10.84 -7.13 -3.31
C HIS A 27 11.42 -6.35 -2.12
N ALA A 28 12.66 -6.70 -1.76
CA ALA A 28 13.56 -5.83 -1.02
C ALA A 28 13.60 -4.45 -1.70
N TYR A 29 13.38 -3.40 -0.90
CA TYR A 29 13.44 -2.02 -1.41
C TYR A 29 14.82 -1.70 -2.03
N SER A 30 14.82 -1.21 -3.27
CA SER A 30 15.98 -0.62 -3.92
C SER A 30 15.84 0.91 -3.95
N CYS A 31 16.84 1.62 -3.44
CA CYS A 31 16.84 3.07 -3.44
C CYS A 31 17.27 3.62 -4.81
N THR A 32 16.35 4.26 -5.52
CA THR A 32 16.61 4.86 -6.84
C THR A 32 16.85 6.37 -6.79
N LEU A 33 16.88 6.96 -5.59
CA LEU A 33 17.08 8.40 -5.41
C LEU A 33 18.54 8.81 -5.67
N THR A 34 18.73 10.00 -6.24
CA THR A 34 20.05 10.63 -6.35
C THR A 34 20.61 10.96 -4.95
N PRO A 35 21.94 11.11 -4.80
CA PRO A 35 22.54 11.48 -3.52
C PRO A 35 21.95 12.77 -2.91
N GLU A 36 21.64 13.76 -3.76
CA GLU A 36 21.01 15.02 -3.36
C GLU A 36 19.61 14.79 -2.77
N LEU A 37 18.79 13.96 -3.42
CA LEU A 37 17.45 13.63 -2.91
C LEU A 37 17.52 12.77 -1.63
N VAL A 38 18.54 11.92 -1.48
CA VAL A 38 18.78 11.19 -0.24
C VAL A 38 19.15 12.15 0.91
N ALA A 39 20.00 13.14 0.64
CA ALA A 39 20.35 14.16 1.63
C ALA A 39 19.11 15.00 2.03
N LYS A 40 18.34 15.45 1.05
CA LYS A 40 17.07 16.16 1.27
C LYS A 40 16.06 15.33 2.08
N ALA A 41 15.91 14.04 1.77
CA ALA A 41 15.02 13.15 2.52
C ALA A 41 15.48 12.94 3.97
N ARG A 42 16.80 12.87 4.22
CA ARG A 42 17.35 12.83 5.59
C ARG A 42 16.98 14.08 6.37
N GLU A 43 17.15 15.25 5.77
CA GLU A 43 16.88 16.54 6.41
C GLU A 43 15.38 16.78 6.65
N GLU A 44 14.58 16.68 5.58
CA GLU A 44 13.17 17.08 5.61
C GLU A 44 12.24 16.01 6.19
N LEU A 45 12.56 14.73 5.99
CA LEU A 45 11.70 13.59 6.33
C LEU A 45 12.25 12.73 7.47
N GLN A 46 13.47 12.98 7.96
CA GLN A 46 14.16 12.13 8.92
C GLN A 46 14.44 10.70 8.38
N GLU A 47 14.44 10.53 7.06
CA GLU A 47 14.74 9.23 6.44
C GLU A 47 16.24 8.95 6.48
N LYS A 48 16.65 7.99 7.30
CA LYS A 48 18.04 7.53 7.38
C LYS A 48 18.19 6.24 6.58
N PRO A 49 18.95 6.21 5.47
CA PRO A 49 19.12 5.01 4.64
C PRO A 49 19.52 3.76 5.43
N GLU A 50 20.34 3.93 6.46
CA GLU A 50 20.81 2.90 7.38
C GLU A 50 19.71 2.29 8.26
N TRP A 51 18.61 3.02 8.52
CA TRP A 51 17.51 2.56 9.39
C TRP A 51 16.23 2.26 8.62
N ARG A 52 16.17 2.65 7.33
CA ARG A 52 14.98 2.53 6.49
C ARG A 52 14.27 1.19 6.59
N LEU A 53 14.98 0.07 6.45
CA LEU A 53 14.36 -1.27 6.49
C LEU A 53 13.85 -1.62 7.89
N ARG A 54 14.55 -1.19 8.94
CA ARG A 54 14.10 -1.32 10.33
C ARG A 54 12.84 -0.50 10.57
N ASP A 55 12.79 0.73 10.09
CA ASP A 55 11.64 1.63 10.27
C ASP A 55 10.40 1.10 9.53
N VAL A 56 10.60 0.52 8.34
CA VAL A 56 9.57 -0.21 7.60
C VAL A 56 9.08 -1.43 8.37
N GLN A 57 9.98 -2.22 8.95
CA GLN A 57 9.63 -3.37 9.77
C GLN A 57 8.81 -2.95 11.00
N ALA A 58 9.19 -1.84 11.66
CA ALA A 58 8.44 -1.33 12.81
C ALA A 58 6.99 -0.98 12.42
N LEU A 59 6.77 -0.25 11.31
CA LEU A 59 5.42 0.04 10.84
C LEU A 59 4.65 -1.23 10.46
N ARG A 60 5.32 -2.20 9.82
CA ARG A 60 4.73 -3.50 9.48
C ARG A 60 4.23 -4.23 10.73
N ASP A 61 5.05 -4.28 11.76
CA ASP A 61 4.72 -4.93 13.04
C ASP A 61 3.54 -4.23 13.72
N MET A 62 3.52 -2.89 13.73
CA MET A 62 2.40 -2.10 14.24
C MET A 62 1.09 -2.40 13.49
N VAL A 63 1.12 -2.50 12.17
CA VAL A 63 -0.07 -2.84 11.37
C VAL A 63 -0.61 -4.22 11.76
N LEU A 64 0.28 -5.22 11.88
CA LEU A 64 -0.12 -6.58 12.23
C LEU A 64 -0.68 -6.68 13.65
N LYS A 65 -0.10 -5.91 14.59
CA LYS A 65 -0.50 -5.91 16.00
C LYS A 65 -1.78 -5.10 16.25
N ASP A 66 -1.81 -3.86 15.80
CA ASP A 66 -2.84 -2.88 16.19
C ASP A 66 -4.03 -2.88 15.21
N CYS A 67 -3.83 -3.40 13.99
CA CYS A 67 -4.83 -3.44 12.92
C CYS A 67 -4.94 -4.83 12.25
N PRO A 68 -5.13 -5.94 12.99
CA PRO A 68 -5.04 -7.31 12.46
C PRO A 68 -6.05 -7.61 11.34
N ASN A 69 -7.18 -6.89 11.29
CA ASN A 69 -8.22 -7.06 10.27
C ASN A 69 -8.03 -6.17 9.04
N LEU A 70 -7.01 -5.30 9.03
CA LEU A 70 -6.73 -4.42 7.91
C LEU A 70 -6.04 -5.19 6.78
N ARG A 71 -6.82 -5.56 5.76
CA ARG A 71 -6.29 -6.17 4.54
C ARG A 71 -5.51 -5.15 3.72
N THR A 72 -4.21 -5.03 4.00
CA THR A 72 -3.30 -4.10 3.34
C THR A 72 -2.07 -4.81 2.81
N ARG A 73 -1.43 -4.20 1.81
CA ARG A 73 -0.08 -4.57 1.39
C ARG A 73 0.93 -4.21 2.47
N LEU A 74 1.94 -5.05 2.65
CA LEU A 74 3.02 -4.91 3.64
C LEU A 74 4.42 -4.88 2.99
N ASP A 75 4.50 -4.70 1.67
CA ASP A 75 5.79 -4.55 0.99
C ASP A 75 6.50 -3.24 1.36
N ASP A 76 7.83 -3.27 1.32
CA ASP A 76 8.66 -2.16 1.80
C ASP A 76 8.32 -0.85 1.07
N GLY A 77 8.23 -0.92 -0.26
CA GLY A 77 7.96 0.26 -1.09
C GLY A 77 6.57 0.86 -0.84
N PHE A 78 5.56 0.05 -0.53
CA PHE A 78 4.24 0.53 -0.16
C PHE A 78 4.24 1.20 1.21
N LEU A 79 4.80 0.56 2.24
CA LEU A 79 4.86 1.11 3.60
C LEU A 79 5.72 2.38 3.68
N LEU A 80 6.82 2.45 2.92
CA LEU A 80 7.67 3.64 2.86
C LEU A 80 6.92 4.90 2.42
N ARG A 81 5.87 4.78 1.59
CA ARG A 81 5.06 5.94 1.17
C ARG A 81 4.42 6.62 2.38
N PHE A 82 3.92 5.83 3.34
CA PHE A 82 3.26 6.33 4.54
C PHE A 82 4.27 6.92 5.53
N LEU A 83 5.40 6.25 5.73
CA LEU A 83 6.51 6.77 6.54
C LEU A 83 7.01 8.13 6.01
N ARG A 84 7.30 8.21 4.71
CA ARG A 84 7.75 9.46 4.06
C ARG A 84 6.71 10.57 4.18
N ALA A 85 5.44 10.27 3.93
CA ALA A 85 4.36 11.25 4.05
C ALA A 85 4.16 11.80 5.47
N ARG A 86 4.71 11.12 6.48
CA ARG A 86 4.63 11.49 7.89
C ARG A 86 5.99 11.68 8.54
N LYS A 87 7.04 11.91 7.75
CA LYS A 87 8.40 12.21 8.25
C LYS A 87 8.90 11.18 9.27
N PHE A 88 8.60 9.90 9.01
CA PHE A 88 8.98 8.76 9.84
C PHE A 88 8.38 8.78 11.26
N ASP A 89 7.29 9.51 11.48
CA ASP A 89 6.43 9.38 12.66
C ASP A 89 5.53 8.15 12.50
N TYR A 90 5.81 7.09 13.27
CA TYR A 90 5.17 5.79 13.13
C TYR A 90 3.67 5.80 13.41
N ASP A 91 3.26 6.48 14.49
CA ASP A 91 1.85 6.55 14.88
C ASP A 91 1.03 7.31 13.83
N LYS A 92 1.56 8.44 13.34
CA LYS A 92 0.91 9.19 12.25
C LYS A 92 0.92 8.43 10.94
N ALA A 93 1.95 7.66 10.64
CA ALA A 93 2.03 6.82 9.44
C ALA A 93 0.99 5.69 9.49
N LEU A 94 0.85 5.02 10.63
CA LEU A 94 -0.19 4.00 10.86
C LEU A 94 -1.58 4.62 10.73
N GLN A 95 -1.83 5.77 11.36
CA GLN A 95 -3.10 6.48 11.26
C GLN A 95 -3.41 6.86 9.79
N LEU A 96 -2.42 7.34 9.04
CA LEU A 96 -2.59 7.65 7.61
C LEU A 96 -2.94 6.41 6.79
N LEU A 97 -2.31 5.26 7.08
CA LEU A 97 -2.61 3.99 6.41
C LEU A 97 -4.03 3.49 6.72
N VAL A 98 -4.47 3.58 7.97
CA VAL A 98 -5.86 3.25 8.36
C VAL A 98 -6.84 4.16 7.62
N ASN A 99 -6.57 5.47 7.60
CA ASN A 99 -7.41 6.46 6.92
C ASN A 99 -7.46 6.25 5.40
N TYR A 100 -6.35 5.82 4.79
CA TYR A 100 -6.30 5.46 3.37
C TYR A 100 -7.32 4.37 3.02
N HIS A 101 -7.39 3.30 3.83
CA HIS A 101 -8.37 2.23 3.63
C HIS A 101 -9.79 2.65 4.01
N ALA A 102 -9.94 3.44 5.07
CA ALA A 102 -11.25 3.98 5.48
C ALA A 102 -11.86 4.81 4.34
N SER A 103 -11.09 5.73 3.75
CA SER A 103 -11.55 6.58 2.64
C SER A 103 -12.02 5.76 1.43
N ARG A 104 -11.32 4.67 1.10
CA ARG A 104 -11.70 3.77 0.00
C ARG A 104 -12.99 2.99 0.27
N ARG A 105 -13.28 2.68 1.54
CA ARG A 105 -14.55 2.05 1.94
C ARG A 105 -15.70 3.05 2.00
N SER A 106 -15.43 4.29 2.40
CA SER A 106 -16.44 5.34 2.54
C SER A 106 -16.92 5.94 1.22
N TRP A 107 -16.10 5.89 0.17
CA TRP A 107 -16.43 6.45 -1.16
C TRP A 107 -16.38 5.37 -2.24
N PRO A 108 -17.24 4.33 -2.17
CA PRO A 108 -17.24 3.24 -3.14
C PRO A 108 -17.52 3.75 -4.57
N GLU A 109 -18.32 4.79 -4.75
CA GLU A 109 -18.58 5.43 -6.04
C GLU A 109 -17.32 5.95 -6.74
N VAL A 110 -16.27 6.28 -5.98
CA VAL A 110 -14.97 6.72 -6.52
C VAL A 110 -14.02 5.54 -6.70
N PHE A 111 -13.94 4.64 -5.71
CA PHE A 111 -12.86 3.65 -5.61
C PHE A 111 -13.24 2.23 -6.03
N HIS A 112 -14.53 1.89 -6.09
CA HIS A 112 -14.99 0.58 -6.54
C HIS A 112 -14.78 0.44 -8.06
N ASN A 113 -14.08 -0.61 -8.49
CA ASN A 113 -13.77 -0.86 -9.91
C ASN A 113 -13.11 0.32 -10.64
N LEU A 114 -12.34 1.17 -9.93
CA LEU A 114 -11.54 2.22 -10.55
C LEU A 114 -10.45 1.61 -11.45
N ARG A 115 -10.69 1.60 -12.76
CA ARG A 115 -9.79 1.05 -13.78
C ARG A 115 -9.39 2.17 -14.74
N PRO A 116 -8.23 2.07 -15.41
CA PRO A 116 -7.85 3.06 -16.42
C PRO A 116 -8.94 3.27 -17.48
N SER A 117 -9.66 2.21 -17.86
CA SER A 117 -10.76 2.27 -18.82
C SER A 117 -11.97 3.09 -18.35
N THR A 118 -12.27 3.12 -17.04
CA THR A 118 -13.45 3.82 -16.51
C THR A 118 -13.25 5.33 -16.48
N ILE A 119 -12.00 5.78 -16.36
CA ILE A 119 -11.63 7.20 -16.31
C ILE A 119 -11.01 7.71 -17.61
N LYS A 120 -10.82 6.86 -18.64
CA LYS A 120 -10.14 7.22 -19.89
C LYS A 120 -10.75 8.46 -20.53
N HIS A 121 -12.08 8.55 -20.60
CA HIS A 121 -12.77 9.70 -21.17
C HIS A 121 -12.47 11.04 -20.44
N VAL A 122 -12.26 11.00 -19.13
CA VAL A 122 -11.87 12.17 -18.32
C VAL A 122 -10.41 12.54 -18.56
N LEU A 123 -9.53 11.54 -18.72
CA LEU A 123 -8.12 11.79 -19.02
C LEU A 123 -7.94 12.33 -20.44
N ASP A 124 -8.63 11.74 -21.42
CA ASP A 124 -8.58 12.14 -22.84
C ASP A 124 -9.17 13.54 -23.06
N SER A 125 -10.15 13.97 -22.26
CA SER A 125 -10.69 15.33 -22.33
C SER A 125 -9.66 16.39 -21.90
N GLY A 126 -8.55 15.96 -21.28
CA GLY A 126 -7.53 16.86 -20.76
C GLY A 126 -7.95 17.58 -19.49
N PHE A 127 -9.03 17.14 -18.83
CA PHE A 127 -9.49 17.67 -17.54
C PHE A 127 -8.39 17.59 -16.48
N LEU A 128 -7.67 16.47 -16.44
CA LEU A 128 -6.52 16.23 -15.57
C LEU A 128 -5.36 15.76 -16.43
N THR A 129 -4.25 16.49 -16.41
CA THR A 129 -3.06 16.19 -17.22
C THR A 129 -1.81 16.28 -16.36
N VAL A 130 -0.94 15.27 -16.45
CA VAL A 130 0.41 15.31 -15.87
C VAL A 130 1.33 15.96 -16.89
N LEU A 131 2.05 17.02 -16.51
CA LEU A 131 3.00 17.66 -17.42
C LEU A 131 4.19 16.72 -17.70
N PRO A 132 4.78 16.79 -18.90
CA PRO A 132 5.85 15.87 -19.30
C PRO A 132 7.16 16.07 -18.52
N HIS A 133 7.36 17.27 -17.98
CA HIS A 133 8.55 17.61 -17.20
C HIS A 133 8.15 17.97 -15.77
N PRO A 134 8.90 17.50 -14.76
CA PRO A 134 8.73 17.95 -13.39
C PRO A 134 9.12 19.43 -13.24
N ASP A 135 8.77 20.03 -12.11
CA ASP A 135 9.29 21.34 -11.71
C ASP A 135 10.81 21.28 -11.42
N PRO A 136 11.50 22.43 -11.20
CA PRO A 136 12.92 22.46 -10.87
C PRO A 136 13.30 21.68 -9.59
N ASP A 137 12.34 21.44 -8.69
CA ASP A 137 12.53 20.66 -7.47
C ASP A 137 12.28 19.16 -7.68
N GLY A 138 11.97 18.73 -8.91
CA GLY A 138 11.68 17.33 -9.26
C GLY A 138 10.25 16.88 -8.95
N ARG A 139 9.32 17.80 -8.64
CA ARG A 139 7.91 17.48 -8.34
C ARG A 139 7.11 17.31 -9.63
N LEU A 140 6.26 16.29 -9.67
CA LEU A 140 5.29 16.11 -10.75
C LEU A 140 4.26 17.24 -10.72
N VAL A 141 4.06 17.91 -11.86
CA VAL A 141 3.08 18.99 -12.00
C VAL A 141 1.79 18.43 -12.59
N LEU A 142 0.70 18.53 -11.82
CA LEU A 142 -0.64 18.14 -12.24
C LEU A 142 -1.45 19.39 -12.62
N CYS A 143 -1.95 19.44 -13.85
CA CYS A 143 -2.80 20.53 -14.34
C CYS A 143 -4.27 20.07 -14.36
N LEU A 144 -5.14 20.84 -13.70
CA LEU A 144 -6.59 20.67 -13.72
C LEU A 144 -7.21 21.76 -14.62
N ARG A 145 -7.93 21.35 -15.65
CA ARG A 145 -8.62 22.25 -16.59
C ARG A 145 -10.12 21.96 -16.56
N PRO A 146 -10.88 22.61 -15.65
CA PRO A 146 -12.31 22.36 -15.51
C PRO A 146 -13.16 22.89 -16.67
N GLY A 147 -12.58 23.70 -17.58
CA GLY A 147 -13.25 24.19 -18.78
C GLY A 147 -12.63 23.62 -20.06
N ILE A 148 -13.46 23.06 -20.93
CA ILE A 148 -13.11 22.83 -22.34
C ILE A 148 -13.42 24.13 -23.08
N PRO A 149 -12.46 24.81 -23.76
CA PRO A 149 -12.84 25.72 -24.81
C PRO A 149 -13.49 24.89 -25.91
N SER A 150 -14.80 25.06 -26.11
CA SER A 150 -15.52 24.53 -27.25
C SER A 150 -14.76 24.92 -28.51
N THR A 151 -13.94 24.02 -29.07
CA THR A 151 -13.46 24.20 -30.43
C THR A 151 -14.61 23.78 -31.33
N VAL A 152 -15.41 24.79 -31.65
CA VAL A 152 -16.24 24.84 -32.86
C VAL A 152 -15.37 24.36 -34.02
N THR A 153 -15.74 23.26 -34.68
CA THR A 153 -15.88 23.11 -36.13
C THR A 153 -16.62 21.81 -36.41
#